data_AF-A0A646KRG2-F1
#
_entry.id   AF-A0A646KRG2-F1
#
_cell.length_a   1.000
_cell.length_b   1.000
_cell.length_c   1.000
_cell.angle_alpha   90.00
_cell.angle_beta   90.00
_cell.angle_gamma   90.00
#
_symmetry.space_group_name_H-M   'P 1'
#
loop_
_entity.id
_entity.type
_entity.pdbx_description
1 polymer ?
#
loop_
_entity_poly.entity_id
_entity_poly.type
_entity_poly.pdbx_seq_one_letter_code
_entity_poly.pdbx_strand_id
1 'polypeptide(L)'
;MSLPQTPSGGAPGLRRGALAVTAVVLSFTVLTACGAGNNAQSLGVKPDTAAVTVDTISVQNANVITQPEAGTAGPAVVSATVFNKGDKDQTIESITLPGGTGAVKLSPAKGSGPLIVPALGSIVIGGKGNATAVIDDGTALTQNIGGVQKTVFRFSETGDVELKSFVMPATGDFKDFGPSSLPTPPATAQSPGASGKPAEAASKAASGRPGSEGEASETDAGAEAETGTGAETGTEAETETGAEGETAH
;
A
#
# COMPACT_ATOMS: atom_id res chain seq x y z
N MET A 1 -61.03 85.97 -48.00
CA MET A 1 -61.54 84.60 -47.77
C MET A 1 -62.03 84.01 -49.09
N SER A 2 -61.46 82.88 -49.51
CA SER A 2 -62.06 81.83 -50.37
C SER A 2 -61.00 80.75 -50.60
N LEU A 3 -61.32 79.50 -50.27
CA LEU A 3 -60.59 78.30 -50.70
C LEU A 3 -61.15 77.85 -52.05
N PRO A 4 -60.35 77.23 -52.95
CA PRO A 4 -60.32 75.75 -53.09
C PRO A 4 -58.95 75.26 -53.67
N GLN A 5 -58.59 74.00 -53.98
CA GLN A 5 -58.94 72.60 -53.64
C GLN A 5 -57.74 71.72 -54.09
N THR A 6 -57.65 70.50 -53.55
CA THR A 6 -56.64 69.44 -53.75
C THR A 6 -56.66 68.76 -55.14
N PRO A 7 -55.57 68.09 -55.57
CA PRO A 7 -55.62 66.65 -55.88
C PRO A 7 -54.38 65.88 -55.33
N SER A 8 -54.54 64.74 -54.67
CA SER A 8 -54.80 63.38 -55.19
C SER A 8 -53.61 62.73 -55.92
N GLY A 9 -53.11 61.61 -55.39
CA GLY A 9 -52.68 60.49 -56.22
C GLY A 9 -51.29 59.90 -55.96
N GLY A 10 -51.25 58.69 -55.39
CA GLY A 10 -50.36 57.62 -55.85
C GLY A 10 -49.09 57.34 -55.03
N ALA A 11 -49.12 56.28 -54.22
CA ALA A 11 -47.91 55.56 -53.82
C ALA A 11 -47.34 54.81 -55.03
N PRO A 12 -46.00 54.67 -55.15
CA PRO A 12 -45.45 53.33 -54.92
C PRO A 12 -44.00 53.31 -54.39
N GLY A 13 -43.69 52.26 -53.61
CA GLY A 13 -42.33 51.72 -53.58
C GLY A 13 -41.81 51.30 -52.21
N LEU A 14 -42.34 50.21 -51.65
CA LEU A 14 -41.55 49.41 -50.70
C LEU A 14 -40.36 48.83 -51.47
N ARG A 15 -39.21 49.50 -51.39
CA ARG A 15 -37.93 48.89 -51.72
C ARG A 15 -37.05 48.96 -50.48
N ARG A 16 -36.59 47.77 -50.10
CA ARG A 16 -35.55 47.44 -49.10
C ARG A 16 -36.07 47.22 -47.68
N GLY A 17 -36.49 46.00 -47.45
CA GLY A 17 -36.66 45.41 -46.12
C GLY A 17 -36.53 43.89 -46.19
N ALA A 18 -35.56 43.39 -46.96
CA ALA A 18 -35.20 41.99 -46.95
C ALA A 18 -33.93 41.83 -46.10
N LEU A 19 -33.94 40.82 -45.24
CA LEU A 19 -32.91 40.39 -44.29
C LEU A 19 -32.95 41.04 -42.90
N ALA A 20 -33.67 40.41 -41.96
CA ALA A 20 -33.26 40.28 -40.55
C ALA A 20 -34.25 39.41 -39.73
N VAL A 21 -34.63 38.20 -40.17
CA VAL A 21 -35.48 37.31 -39.34
C VAL A 21 -35.05 35.84 -39.43
N THR A 22 -33.75 35.56 -39.38
CA THR A 22 -33.26 34.16 -39.34
C THR A 22 -32.25 33.86 -38.22
N ALA A 23 -31.93 34.83 -37.36
CA ALA A 23 -30.88 34.66 -36.34
C ALA A 23 -31.38 34.20 -34.94
N VAL A 24 -32.69 34.07 -34.69
CA VAL A 24 -33.20 33.78 -33.33
C VAL A 24 -33.55 32.29 -33.11
N VAL A 25 -33.82 31.51 -34.17
CA VAL A 25 -34.26 30.11 -34.00
C VAL A 25 -33.11 29.13 -33.73
N LEU A 26 -31.87 29.49 -34.10
CA LEU A 26 -30.67 28.68 -33.79
C LEU A 26 -30.11 28.91 -32.38
N SER A 27 -30.69 29.81 -31.59
CA SER A 27 -30.24 30.06 -30.20
C SER A 27 -30.84 29.08 -29.18
N PHE A 28 -31.92 28.36 -29.52
CA PHE A 28 -32.56 27.41 -28.59
C PHE A 28 -31.95 26.00 -28.64
N THR A 29 -31.21 25.64 -29.69
CA THR A 29 -30.60 24.30 -29.81
C THR A 29 -29.24 24.19 -29.12
N VAL A 30 -28.58 25.29 -28.77
CA VAL A 30 -27.28 25.26 -28.09
C VAL A 30 -27.43 25.03 -26.57
N LEU A 31 -28.64 25.21 -26.02
CA LEU A 31 -28.89 25.02 -24.57
C LEU A 31 -29.07 23.54 -24.17
N THR A 32 -29.33 22.64 -25.13
CA THR A 32 -29.39 21.18 -24.85
C THR A 32 -28.02 20.49 -24.93
N ALA A 33 -26.96 21.21 -25.30
CA ALA A 33 -25.61 20.68 -25.43
C ALA A 33 -24.91 20.40 -24.07
N CYS A 34 -25.51 20.79 -22.95
CA CYS A 34 -25.12 20.33 -21.61
C CYS A 34 -25.96 19.12 -21.13
N GLY A 35 -26.52 18.35 -22.08
CA GLY A 35 -27.38 17.19 -21.83
C GLY A 35 -26.66 15.96 -21.26
N ALA A 36 -25.37 16.05 -20.92
CA ALA A 36 -24.71 14.99 -20.15
C ALA A 36 -25.40 14.76 -18.78
N GLY A 37 -26.01 15.81 -18.20
CA GLY A 37 -27.02 15.70 -17.15
C GLY A 37 -26.64 14.89 -15.91
N ASN A 38 -27.63 14.65 -15.05
CA ASN A 38 -27.50 13.88 -13.80
C ASN A 38 -27.44 12.35 -14.02
N ASN A 39 -27.42 11.90 -15.28
CA ASN A 39 -27.44 10.50 -15.70
C ASN A 39 -26.47 10.24 -16.87
N ALA A 40 -25.31 10.91 -16.88
CA ALA A 40 -24.28 10.64 -17.87
C ALA A 40 -23.84 9.18 -17.81
N GLN A 41 -23.57 8.55 -18.95
CA GLN A 41 -23.00 7.19 -18.97
C GLN A 41 -21.65 7.13 -18.23
N SER A 42 -20.93 8.25 -18.13
CA SER A 42 -19.70 8.36 -17.32
C SER A 42 -19.94 8.21 -15.82
N LEU A 43 -21.13 8.52 -15.29
CA LEU A 43 -21.48 8.28 -13.88
C LEU A 43 -21.66 6.78 -13.58
N GLY A 44 -21.88 5.96 -14.61
CA GLY A 44 -21.96 4.51 -14.50
C GLY A 44 -20.59 3.82 -14.50
N VAL A 45 -19.55 4.49 -14.99
CA VAL A 45 -18.18 3.97 -15.02
C VAL A 45 -17.63 4.01 -13.60
N LYS A 46 -17.44 2.83 -13.01
CA LYS A 46 -16.82 2.71 -11.70
C LYS A 46 -15.31 2.59 -11.85
N PRO A 47 -14.52 3.21 -10.96
CA PRO A 47 -13.09 2.92 -10.86
C PRO A 47 -12.88 1.42 -10.69
N ASP A 48 -11.90 0.87 -11.39
CA ASP A 48 -11.52 -0.55 -11.25
C ASP A 48 -10.67 -0.76 -9.99
N THR A 49 -11.25 -0.42 -8.84
CA THR A 49 -10.60 -0.52 -7.54
C THR A 49 -11.63 -0.97 -6.51
N ALA A 50 -11.18 -1.71 -5.51
CA ALA A 50 -12.05 -2.14 -4.41
C ALA A 50 -12.59 -0.91 -3.65
N ALA A 51 -13.90 -0.69 -3.72
CA ALA A 51 -14.58 0.42 -3.06
C ALA A 51 -15.90 -0.02 -2.43
N VAL A 52 -16.16 0.45 -1.21
CA VAL A 52 -17.44 0.27 -0.50
C VAL A 52 -17.75 1.53 0.30
N THR A 53 -19.04 1.80 0.51
CA THR A 53 -19.50 2.84 1.44
C THR A 53 -20.56 2.22 2.34
N VAL A 54 -20.37 2.36 3.65
CA VAL A 54 -21.32 1.97 4.69
C VAL A 54 -21.51 3.18 5.58
N ASP A 55 -22.76 3.65 5.69
CA ASP A 55 -23.10 4.90 6.34
C ASP A 55 -22.24 6.08 5.84
N THR A 56 -21.41 6.63 6.72
CA THR A 56 -20.53 7.76 6.46
C THR A 56 -19.10 7.35 6.09
N ILE A 57 -18.74 6.07 6.23
CA ILE A 57 -17.41 5.56 5.94
C ILE A 57 -17.34 5.03 4.51
N SER A 58 -16.32 5.48 3.79
CA SER A 58 -15.98 4.95 2.47
C SER A 58 -14.54 4.43 2.48
N VAL A 59 -14.36 3.17 2.12
CA VAL A 59 -13.05 2.56 1.92
C VAL A 59 -12.85 2.40 0.42
N GLN A 60 -11.72 2.89 -0.10
CA GLN A 60 -11.38 2.89 -1.52
C GLN A 60 -9.94 2.43 -1.72
N ASN A 61 -9.63 1.95 -2.94
CA ASN A 61 -8.29 1.49 -3.32
C ASN A 61 -7.72 0.43 -2.35
N ALA A 62 -8.58 -0.47 -1.87
CA ALA A 62 -8.15 -1.50 -0.92
C ALA A 62 -7.46 -2.66 -1.65
N ASN A 63 -6.16 -2.82 -1.41
CA ASN A 63 -5.34 -3.90 -1.98
C ASN A 63 -4.60 -4.65 -0.86
N VAL A 64 -4.36 -5.93 -1.10
CA VAL A 64 -3.48 -6.78 -0.29
C VAL A 64 -2.20 -6.98 -1.10
N ILE A 65 -1.10 -6.41 -0.61
CA ILE A 65 0.18 -6.40 -1.32
C ILE A 65 1.09 -7.43 -0.66
N THR A 66 1.46 -8.44 -1.44
CA THR A 66 2.22 -9.61 -1.01
C THR A 66 3.70 -9.47 -1.33
N GLN A 67 4.49 -10.49 -0.97
CA GLN A 67 5.86 -10.62 -1.46
C GLN A 67 5.89 -10.60 -3.00
N PRO A 68 6.99 -10.12 -3.62
CA PRO A 68 7.08 -9.96 -5.07
C PRO A 68 6.83 -11.23 -5.88
N GLU A 69 7.24 -12.38 -5.35
CA GLU A 69 7.20 -13.69 -6.02
C GLU A 69 6.21 -14.64 -5.35
N ALA A 70 5.46 -15.39 -6.16
CA ALA A 70 4.50 -16.38 -5.67
C ALA A 70 5.19 -17.50 -4.85
N GLY A 71 4.59 -17.92 -3.74
CA GLY A 71 5.14 -18.94 -2.84
C GLY A 71 6.23 -18.44 -1.89
N THR A 72 6.58 -17.16 -1.97
CA THR A 72 7.63 -16.58 -1.15
C THR A 72 7.15 -16.34 0.27
N ALA A 73 7.90 -16.87 1.24
CA ALA A 73 7.60 -16.66 2.65
C ALA A 73 7.89 -15.21 3.06
N GLY A 74 6.97 -14.63 3.81
CA GLY A 74 7.14 -13.29 4.36
C GLY A 74 5.81 -12.60 4.63
N PRO A 75 5.87 -11.38 5.18
CA PRO A 75 4.66 -10.62 5.45
C PRO A 75 4.02 -10.11 4.18
N ALA A 76 2.76 -9.69 4.33
CA ALA A 76 2.02 -8.90 3.36
C ALA A 76 1.52 -7.62 4.04
N VAL A 77 0.99 -6.68 3.26
CA VAL A 77 0.43 -5.44 3.80
C VAL A 77 -0.91 -5.14 3.15
N VAL A 78 -1.77 -4.43 3.87
CA VAL A 78 -3.01 -3.88 3.31
C VAL A 78 -2.80 -2.40 3.01
N SER A 79 -3.09 -1.99 1.77
CA SER A 79 -3.15 -0.58 1.39
C SER A 79 -4.61 -0.18 1.19
N ALA A 80 -5.02 0.99 1.66
CA ALA A 80 -6.36 1.53 1.41
C ALA A 80 -6.39 3.04 1.69
N THR A 81 -7.35 3.74 1.09
CA THR A 81 -7.73 5.09 1.50
C THR A 81 -9.10 5.04 2.15
N VAL A 82 -9.19 5.58 3.36
CA VAL A 82 -10.42 5.59 4.15
C VAL A 82 -10.90 7.01 4.31
N PHE A 83 -12.14 7.28 3.92
CA PHE A 83 -12.80 8.56 4.02
C PHE A 83 -13.92 8.48 5.05
N ASN A 84 -14.01 9.51 5.89
CA ASN A 84 -15.07 9.68 6.86
C ASN A 84 -15.87 10.93 6.51
N LYS A 85 -17.08 10.74 6.03
CA LYS A 85 -18.03 11.83 5.70
C LYS A 85 -18.91 12.21 6.89
N GLY A 86 -18.68 11.59 8.04
CA GLY A 86 -19.39 11.87 9.28
C GLY A 86 -18.83 13.11 9.98
N ASP A 87 -19.59 13.59 10.95
CA ASP A 87 -19.26 14.74 11.81
C ASP A 87 -18.46 14.35 13.06
N LYS A 88 -18.16 13.06 13.23
CA LYS A 88 -17.35 12.51 14.33
C LYS A 88 -16.18 11.70 13.80
N ASP A 89 -15.10 11.67 14.58
CA ASP A 89 -13.95 10.81 14.34
C ASP A 89 -14.35 9.32 14.43
N GLN A 90 -13.74 8.49 13.59
CA GLN A 90 -13.88 7.04 13.65
C GLN A 90 -12.52 6.40 13.90
N THR A 91 -12.45 5.42 14.80
CA THR A 91 -11.23 4.64 15.00
C THR A 91 -11.30 3.36 14.18
N ILE A 92 -10.23 3.03 13.46
CA ILE A 92 -10.04 1.69 12.89
C ILE A 92 -9.50 0.79 13.98
N GLU A 93 -10.35 -0.10 14.47
CA GLU A 93 -10.03 -0.99 15.59
C GLU A 93 -9.27 -2.22 15.11
N SER A 94 -9.65 -2.76 13.95
CA SER A 94 -8.99 -3.91 13.36
C SER A 94 -9.23 -4.01 11.86
N ILE A 95 -8.32 -4.70 11.18
CA ILE A 95 -8.50 -5.19 9.82
C ILE A 95 -8.35 -6.70 9.88
N THR A 96 -9.29 -7.44 9.30
CA THR A 96 -9.24 -8.91 9.28
C THR A 96 -9.41 -9.44 7.87
N LEU A 97 -8.77 -10.58 7.61
CA LEU A 97 -8.82 -11.27 6.33
C LEU A 97 -9.36 -12.68 6.55
N PRO A 98 -10.69 -12.87 6.50
CA PRO A 98 -11.31 -14.17 6.66
C PRO A 98 -10.74 -15.18 5.65
N GLY A 99 -10.52 -16.43 6.10
CA GLY A 99 -9.96 -17.48 5.25
C GLY A 99 -8.50 -17.86 5.55
N GLY A 100 -7.94 -17.42 6.67
CA GLY A 100 -6.72 -18.01 7.23
C GLY A 100 -5.43 -17.26 6.94
N THR A 101 -5.50 -15.93 6.81
CA THR A 101 -4.30 -15.08 6.71
C THR A 101 -4.14 -14.34 8.04
N GLY A 102 -2.91 -14.24 8.52
CA GLY A 102 -2.60 -13.90 9.91
C GLY A 102 -3.20 -12.59 10.42
N ALA A 103 -3.06 -12.33 11.72
CA ALA A 103 -3.54 -11.09 12.32
C ALA A 103 -2.88 -9.86 11.67
N VAL A 104 -3.68 -8.83 11.41
CA VAL A 104 -3.19 -7.55 10.88
C VAL A 104 -2.75 -6.65 12.02
N LYS A 105 -1.49 -6.25 12.03
CA LYS A 105 -0.94 -5.25 12.94
C LYS A 105 -1.14 -3.87 12.35
N LEU A 106 -1.92 -3.05 13.07
CA LEU A 106 -2.15 -1.66 12.73
C LEU A 106 -1.13 -0.77 13.44
N SER A 107 -0.62 0.25 12.75
CA SER A 107 0.19 1.29 13.38
C SER A 107 -0.12 2.65 12.75
N PRO A 108 -0.25 3.71 13.57
CA PRO A 108 -0.48 5.06 13.07
C PRO A 108 0.76 5.58 12.33
N ALA A 109 0.56 6.58 11.47
CA ALA A 109 1.64 7.19 10.68
C ALA A 109 2.72 7.85 11.55
N LYS A 110 2.35 8.34 12.73
CA LYS A 110 3.25 9.00 13.69
C LYS A 110 2.86 8.63 15.11
N GLY A 111 3.87 8.50 15.97
CA GLY A 111 3.68 8.23 17.39
C GLY A 111 3.10 6.85 17.69
N SER A 112 2.53 6.72 18.88
CA SER A 112 1.82 5.53 19.35
C SER A 112 0.37 5.89 19.62
N GLY A 113 -0.58 5.01 19.27
CA GLY A 113 -1.99 5.25 19.58
C GLY A 113 -2.95 4.62 18.58
N PRO A 114 -4.24 4.92 18.72
CA PRO A 114 -5.28 4.43 17.84
C PRO A 114 -5.13 5.00 16.42
N LEU A 115 -5.62 4.25 15.43
CA LEU A 115 -5.68 4.70 14.04
C LEU A 115 -6.99 5.44 13.80
N ILE A 116 -6.95 6.77 13.89
CA ILE A 116 -8.13 7.64 13.80
C ILE A 116 -8.32 8.13 12.36
N VAL A 117 -9.55 8.04 11.85
CA VAL A 117 -10.05 8.69 10.65
C VAL A 117 -10.81 9.96 11.06
N PRO A 118 -10.27 11.17 10.81
CA PRO A 118 -10.89 12.42 11.25
C PRO A 118 -12.29 12.63 10.66
N ALA A 119 -13.18 13.27 11.42
CA ALA A 119 -14.45 13.77 10.92
C ALA A 119 -14.25 14.62 9.65
N LEU A 120 -15.12 14.43 8.65
CA LEU A 120 -15.03 15.09 7.33
C LEU A 120 -13.65 14.98 6.67
N GLY A 121 -12.90 13.92 7.00
CA GLY A 121 -11.49 13.75 6.65
C GLY A 121 -11.20 12.40 6.00
N SER A 122 -9.91 12.12 5.88
CA SER A 122 -9.43 10.83 5.34
C SER A 122 -8.06 10.47 5.89
N ILE A 123 -7.74 9.18 5.81
CA ILE A 123 -6.40 8.66 6.03
C ILE A 123 -6.00 7.72 4.90
N VAL A 124 -4.70 7.59 4.69
CA VAL A 124 -4.11 6.59 3.81
C VAL A 124 -3.42 5.54 4.68
N ILE A 125 -3.64 4.28 4.31
CA ILE A 125 -2.99 3.10 4.89
C ILE A 125 -2.09 2.50 3.81
N GLY A 126 -0.85 2.20 4.15
CA GLY A 126 0.17 1.69 3.25
C GLY A 126 1.00 2.78 2.59
N GLY A 127 2.19 2.40 2.14
CA GLY A 127 3.19 3.32 1.58
C GLY A 127 3.95 4.12 2.62
N LYS A 128 5.05 4.74 2.18
CA LYS A 128 5.98 5.47 3.06
C LYS A 128 5.29 6.66 3.75
N GLY A 129 5.46 6.74 5.08
CA GLY A 129 5.00 7.88 5.89
C GLY A 129 3.52 7.87 6.26
N ASN A 130 2.79 6.82 5.86
CA ASN A 130 1.37 6.62 6.18
C ASN A 130 1.19 5.62 7.32
N ALA A 131 -0.06 5.43 7.75
CA ALA A 131 -0.40 4.34 8.66
C ALA A 131 -0.11 2.99 8.01
N THR A 132 0.23 1.98 8.80
CA THR A 132 0.59 0.64 8.29
C THR A 132 -0.40 -0.41 8.77
N ALA A 133 -0.67 -1.38 7.91
CA ALA A 133 -1.47 -2.56 8.21
C ALA A 133 -0.69 -3.80 7.73
N VAL A 134 0.07 -4.42 8.62
CA VAL A 134 1.00 -5.51 8.29
C VAL A 134 0.41 -6.86 8.68
N ILE A 135 0.42 -7.80 7.75
CA ILE A 135 0.07 -9.20 7.96
C ILE A 135 1.38 -9.96 8.15
N ASP A 136 1.61 -10.51 9.35
CA ASP A 136 2.90 -11.15 9.69
C ASP A 136 3.25 -12.33 8.76
N ASP A 137 2.28 -13.18 8.47
CA ASP A 137 2.41 -14.30 7.54
C ASP A 137 1.48 -14.09 6.35
N GLY A 138 2.05 -13.54 5.28
CA GLY A 138 1.40 -13.31 4.01
C GLY A 138 1.65 -14.42 3.00
N THR A 139 2.33 -15.50 3.36
CA THR A 139 2.78 -16.53 2.42
C THR A 139 1.61 -17.16 1.66
N ALA A 140 0.51 -17.47 2.36
CA ALA A 140 -0.70 -18.03 1.73
C ALA A 140 -1.37 -17.06 0.75
N LEU A 141 -1.21 -15.74 0.94
CA LEU A 141 -1.77 -14.73 0.03
C LEU A 141 -1.06 -14.72 -1.32
N THR A 142 0.21 -15.11 -1.38
CA THR A 142 0.98 -15.14 -2.63
C THR A 142 0.41 -16.13 -3.66
N GLN A 143 -0.34 -17.14 -3.22
CA GLN A 143 -1.03 -18.09 -4.10
C GLN A 143 -2.26 -17.45 -4.79
N ASN A 144 -2.77 -16.36 -4.23
CA ASN A 144 -3.95 -15.66 -4.71
C ASN A 144 -3.60 -14.38 -5.49
N ILE A 145 -2.34 -14.18 -5.89
CA ILE A 145 -1.93 -13.02 -6.71
C ILE A 145 -2.79 -12.93 -7.97
N GLY A 146 -3.30 -11.73 -8.27
CA GLY A 146 -4.26 -11.45 -9.34
C GLY A 146 -5.71 -11.80 -9.00
N GLY A 147 -5.95 -12.43 -7.85
CA GLY A 147 -7.27 -12.73 -7.32
C GLY A 147 -7.79 -11.64 -6.37
N VAL A 148 -8.82 -12.03 -5.60
CA VAL A 148 -9.45 -11.17 -4.60
C VAL A 148 -9.46 -11.84 -3.23
N GLN A 149 -9.18 -11.05 -2.19
CA GLN A 149 -9.23 -11.45 -0.79
C GLN A 149 -10.31 -10.65 -0.08
N LYS A 150 -11.18 -11.32 0.68
CA LYS A 150 -12.13 -10.62 1.54
C LYS A 150 -11.36 -9.93 2.66
N THR A 151 -11.63 -8.65 2.86
CA THR A 151 -11.05 -7.82 3.91
C THR A 151 -12.19 -7.15 4.67
N VAL A 152 -12.08 -7.10 5.99
CA VAL A 152 -13.08 -6.48 6.87
C VAL A 152 -12.39 -5.44 7.73
N PHE A 153 -12.84 -4.19 7.61
CA PHE A 153 -12.39 -3.08 8.43
C PHE A 153 -13.43 -2.85 9.53
N ARG A 154 -13.00 -2.93 10.80
CA ARG A 154 -13.86 -2.63 11.95
C ARG A 154 -13.64 -1.19 12.38
N PHE A 155 -14.71 -0.41 12.36
CA PHE A 155 -14.76 0.96 12.85
C PHE A 155 -15.51 1.05 14.18
N SER A 156 -15.13 2.03 15.01
CA SER A 156 -15.68 2.22 16.35
C SER A 156 -17.19 2.45 16.42
N GLU A 157 -17.79 3.25 15.52
CA GLU A 157 -19.25 3.43 15.48
C GLU A 157 -19.89 2.75 14.27
N THR A 158 -19.26 2.81 13.08
CA THR A 158 -19.82 2.20 11.85
C THR A 158 -19.81 0.67 11.90
N GLY A 159 -18.95 0.05 12.71
CA GLY A 159 -18.84 -1.41 12.78
C GLY A 159 -18.09 -1.99 11.58
N ASP A 160 -18.55 -3.16 11.10
CA ASP A 160 -17.88 -3.89 10.01
C ASP A 160 -18.16 -3.29 8.64
N VAL A 161 -17.08 -2.98 7.94
CA VAL A 161 -17.08 -2.60 6.54
C VAL A 161 -16.32 -3.65 5.74
N GLU A 162 -17.07 -4.50 5.05
CA GLU A 162 -16.53 -5.61 4.27
C GLU A 162 -16.33 -5.21 2.81
N LEU A 163 -15.21 -5.61 2.23
CA LEU A 163 -14.95 -5.49 0.80
C LEU A 163 -14.03 -6.59 0.29
N LYS A 164 -13.92 -6.70 -1.03
CA LYS A 164 -13.00 -7.62 -1.72
C LYS A 164 -11.82 -6.82 -2.23
N SER A 165 -10.66 -7.00 -1.62
CA SER A 165 -9.41 -6.36 -2.00
C SER A 165 -8.68 -7.18 -3.06
N PHE A 166 -8.07 -6.53 -4.04
CA PHE A 166 -7.22 -7.22 -5.00
C PHE A 166 -5.91 -7.65 -4.35
N VAL A 167 -5.43 -8.85 -4.70
CA VAL A 167 -4.14 -9.36 -4.21
C VAL A 167 -3.07 -9.07 -5.25
N MET A 168 -2.12 -8.20 -4.91
CA MET A 168 -1.07 -7.75 -5.81
C MET A 168 0.32 -8.17 -5.30
N PRO A 169 1.29 -8.45 -6.17
CA PRO A 169 2.68 -8.58 -5.75
C PRO A 169 3.29 -7.20 -5.51
N ALA A 170 4.27 -7.08 -4.61
CA ALA A 170 5.06 -5.87 -4.42
C ALA A 170 6.06 -5.62 -5.57
N THR A 171 5.55 -5.52 -6.79
CA THR A 171 6.32 -5.22 -8.01
C THR A 171 5.68 -4.07 -8.77
N GLY A 172 6.39 -3.50 -9.75
CA GLY A 172 5.89 -2.39 -10.56
C GLY A 172 5.45 -1.20 -9.70
N ASP A 173 4.21 -0.75 -9.89
CA ASP A 173 3.61 0.37 -9.17
C ASP A 173 3.40 0.11 -7.67
N PHE A 174 3.37 -1.17 -7.26
CA PHE A 174 3.16 -1.55 -5.86
C PHE A 174 4.46 -1.77 -5.08
N LYS A 175 5.62 -1.60 -5.71
CA LYS A 175 6.93 -1.83 -5.08
C LYS A 175 7.12 -1.00 -3.79
N ASP A 176 6.65 0.26 -3.81
CA ASP A 176 6.83 1.20 -2.69
C ASP A 176 5.71 1.10 -1.65
N PHE A 177 4.70 0.28 -1.93
CA PHE A 177 3.56 0.01 -1.05
C PHE A 177 3.60 -1.38 -0.43
N GLY A 178 4.56 -2.22 -0.83
CA GLY A 178 4.73 -3.57 -0.33
C GLY A 178 5.33 -3.67 1.08
N PRO A 179 5.40 -4.88 1.64
CA PRO A 179 6.09 -5.14 2.90
C PRO A 179 7.55 -4.70 2.83
N SER A 180 8.03 -4.00 3.86
CA SER A 180 9.41 -3.50 3.93
C SER A 180 10.43 -4.56 4.30
N SER A 181 10.00 -5.65 4.95
CA SER A 181 10.86 -6.81 5.20
C SER A 181 10.89 -7.71 3.97
N LEU A 182 12.09 -7.87 3.44
CA LEU A 182 12.38 -8.79 2.35
C LEU A 182 12.08 -10.24 2.76
N PRO A 183 11.79 -11.12 1.79
CA PRO A 183 11.67 -12.54 2.03
C PRO A 183 12.86 -13.11 2.80
N THR A 184 12.60 -14.02 3.72
CA THR A 184 13.67 -14.85 4.25
C THR A 184 14.04 -15.87 3.17
N PRO A 185 15.26 -15.88 2.63
CA PRO A 185 15.66 -16.88 1.66
C PRO A 185 15.56 -18.27 2.31
N PRO A 186 15.15 -19.31 1.55
CA PRO A 186 15.10 -20.66 2.08
C PRO A 186 16.48 -21.05 2.61
N ALA A 187 16.54 -21.57 3.84
CA ALA A 187 17.76 -22.09 4.41
C ALA A 187 18.34 -23.12 3.44
N THR A 188 19.49 -22.81 2.83
CA THR A 188 20.19 -23.76 1.98
C THR A 188 20.55 -24.94 2.88
N ALA A 189 19.91 -26.09 2.65
CA ALA A 189 20.30 -27.32 3.31
C ALA A 189 21.79 -27.53 2.99
N GLN A 190 22.65 -27.42 4.01
CA GLN A 190 24.04 -27.82 3.88
C GLN A 190 24.03 -29.28 3.42
N SER A 191 24.63 -29.54 2.26
CA SER A 191 24.79 -30.90 1.74
C SER A 191 25.44 -31.76 2.82
N PRO A 192 24.90 -32.95 3.17
CA PRO A 192 25.57 -33.86 4.07
C PRO A 192 26.98 -34.16 3.55
N GLY A 193 27.95 -34.11 4.46
CA GLY A 193 29.37 -34.18 4.15
C GLY A 193 29.75 -35.32 3.21
N ALA A 194 30.69 -35.03 2.31
CA ALA A 194 31.44 -36.04 1.59
C ALA A 194 32.10 -36.98 2.60
N SER A 195 31.52 -38.18 2.73
CA SER A 195 32.01 -39.26 3.59
C SER A 195 33.42 -39.67 3.15
N GLY A 196 34.23 -40.03 4.15
CA GLY A 196 35.67 -40.19 4.07
C GLY A 196 36.16 -41.22 3.04
N LYS A 197 37.35 -40.91 2.53
CA LYS A 197 38.21 -41.75 1.70
C LYS A 197 38.70 -42.97 2.53
N PRO A 198 38.65 -44.22 2.04
CA PRO A 198 39.29 -45.33 2.73
C PRO A 198 40.80 -45.28 2.48
N ALA A 199 41.60 -45.20 3.55
CA ALA A 199 43.03 -45.49 3.49
C ALA A 199 43.26 -46.91 4.01
N GLU A 200 43.82 -47.72 3.12
CA GLU A 200 44.27 -49.09 3.30
C GLU A 200 45.45 -49.16 4.28
N ALA A 201 45.36 -50.03 5.30
CA ALA A 201 46.52 -50.43 6.09
C ALA A 201 46.36 -51.86 6.59
N ALA A 202 47.03 -52.79 5.90
CA ALA A 202 47.32 -54.12 6.38
C ALA A 202 48.55 -54.08 7.31
N SER A 203 48.46 -54.70 8.49
CA SER A 203 49.50 -55.59 9.04
C SER A 203 49.07 -56.20 10.38
N LYS A 204 49.09 -57.54 10.42
CA LYS A 204 48.97 -58.39 11.62
C LYS A 204 50.36 -58.68 12.17
N ALA A 205 50.53 -58.58 13.49
CA ALA A 205 51.45 -59.30 14.40
C ALA A 205 51.62 -58.42 15.66
N ALA A 206 51.71 -58.87 16.92
CA ALA A 206 51.72 -60.18 17.54
C ALA A 206 51.39 -60.03 19.04
N SER A 207 50.92 -61.13 19.64
CA SER A 207 50.93 -61.56 21.06
C SER A 207 51.04 -60.54 22.19
N GLY A 208 50.03 -60.57 23.08
CA GLY A 208 50.07 -60.00 24.42
C GLY A 208 50.41 -61.01 25.53
N ARG A 209 50.80 -60.41 26.66
CA ARG A 209 51.08 -60.88 28.05
C ARG A 209 52.53 -61.32 28.38
N PRO A 210 53.00 -61.12 29.64
CA PRO A 210 52.26 -60.68 30.84
C PRO A 210 52.88 -59.56 31.71
N GLY A 211 52.00 -58.89 32.47
CA GLY A 211 52.18 -58.66 33.92
C GLY A 211 52.86 -57.36 34.38
N SER A 212 52.16 -56.64 35.25
CA SER A 212 52.62 -56.06 36.53
C SER A 212 52.18 -54.62 36.78
N GLU A 213 51.71 -54.44 38.02
CA GLU A 213 51.26 -53.25 38.73
C GLU A 213 52.30 -52.13 38.91
N GLY A 214 51.81 -50.96 39.34
CA GLY A 214 52.53 -49.77 39.80
C GLY A 214 51.87 -48.52 39.21
N GLU A 215 50.82 -47.92 39.78
CA GLU A 215 50.71 -47.21 41.07
C GLU A 215 51.56 -45.94 41.17
N ALA A 216 50.86 -44.83 41.44
CA ALA A 216 51.33 -43.52 41.95
C ALA A 216 52.22 -42.70 41.00
N SER A 217 52.27 -41.38 41.00
CA SER A 217 51.64 -40.28 41.74
C SER A 217 51.94 -39.03 40.87
N GLU A 218 51.00 -38.11 40.62
CA GLU A 218 50.65 -36.98 41.49
C GLU A 218 51.55 -35.74 41.25
N THR A 219 50.91 -34.56 41.26
CA THR A 219 51.49 -33.21 41.50
C THR A 219 52.30 -32.64 40.31
N ASP A 220 52.28 -31.35 39.97
CA ASP A 220 51.88 -30.09 40.62
C ASP A 220 51.80 -29.04 39.48
N ALA A 221 50.71 -28.28 39.37
CA ALA A 221 50.60 -26.84 39.65
C ALA A 221 51.37 -25.84 38.76
N GLY A 222 50.79 -24.64 38.65
CA GLY A 222 51.42 -23.43 38.13
C GLY A 222 50.65 -22.84 36.95
N ALA A 223 49.63 -22.00 37.20
CA ALA A 223 49.73 -20.54 37.40
C ALA A 223 49.75 -19.80 36.04
N GLU A 224 48.69 -19.02 35.74
CA GLU A 224 48.70 -17.54 35.75
C GLU A 224 49.35 -16.96 34.48
N ALA A 225 48.90 -15.89 33.82
CA ALA A 225 47.81 -14.95 33.98
C ALA A 225 47.64 -14.19 32.64
N GLU A 226 46.44 -13.66 32.44
CA GLU A 226 46.09 -12.33 31.92
C GLU A 226 47.13 -11.48 31.15
N THR A 227 46.67 -10.86 30.06
CA THR A 227 46.53 -9.39 29.87
C THR A 227 46.15 -9.14 28.40
N GLY A 228 45.00 -8.49 28.11
CA GLY A 228 44.88 -7.04 27.88
C GLY A 228 45.15 -6.73 26.39
N THR A 229 44.49 -5.84 25.64
CA THR A 229 43.61 -4.70 25.85
C THR A 229 43.23 -4.22 24.43
N GLY A 230 42.12 -3.49 24.24
CA GLY A 230 42.03 -2.55 23.12
C GLY A 230 40.63 -2.26 22.59
N ALA A 231 39.94 -1.31 23.23
CA ALA A 231 38.92 -0.49 22.57
C ALA A 231 39.59 0.56 21.67
N GLU A 232 38.91 1.04 20.64
CA GLU A 232 38.62 2.46 20.36
C GLU A 232 37.86 2.64 19.04
N THR A 233 37.15 3.77 18.98
CA THR A 233 36.06 4.25 18.14
C THR A 233 36.44 4.80 16.76
N GLY A 234 35.45 4.96 15.87
CA GLY A 234 35.55 5.78 14.65
C GLY A 234 34.20 6.14 14.03
N THR A 235 33.75 7.37 14.30
CA THR A 235 32.60 8.10 13.74
C THR A 235 32.88 8.62 12.33
N GLU A 236 31.90 8.61 11.42
CA GLU A 236 31.68 9.72 10.47
C GLU A 236 30.18 9.90 10.19
N ALA A 237 29.74 11.15 10.30
CA ALA A 237 28.42 11.66 9.99
C ALA A 237 28.59 12.74 8.91
N GLU A 238 27.75 12.75 7.88
CA GLU A 238 27.59 13.90 7.00
C GLU A 238 26.12 14.33 6.99
N THR A 239 25.96 15.61 7.32
CA THR A 239 24.72 16.39 7.31
C THR A 239 24.83 17.35 6.15
N GLU A 240 23.81 17.45 5.30
CA GLU A 240 23.66 18.62 4.42
C GLU A 240 22.23 19.15 4.50
N THR A 241 22.11 20.28 5.19
CA THR A 241 20.97 21.20 5.21
C THR A 241 21.14 22.23 4.10
N GLY A 242 20.06 22.50 3.37
CA GLY A 242 19.92 23.68 2.51
C GLY A 242 18.48 24.19 2.54
N ALA A 243 18.27 25.33 3.20
CA ALA A 243 17.04 26.09 3.25
C ALA A 243 17.17 27.36 2.38
N GLU A 244 16.06 28.12 2.30
CA GLU A 244 15.86 29.45 1.67
C GLU A 244 15.27 29.41 0.24
N GLY A 245 14.17 30.10 -0.11
CA GLY A 245 13.48 31.16 0.63
C GLY A 245 12.15 31.63 0.02
N GLU A 246 11.62 32.59 0.76
CA GLU A 246 10.45 33.47 0.68
C GLU A 246 10.16 34.14 -0.68
N THR A 247 8.87 34.35 -1.01
CA THR A 247 8.36 35.62 -1.57
C THR A 247 6.84 35.69 -1.51
N ALA A 248 6.36 36.88 -1.15
CA ALA A 248 4.98 37.31 -1.04
C ALA A 248 4.29 37.51 -2.40
N HIS A 249 3.00 37.20 -2.48
CA HIS A 249 1.92 38.13 -2.88
C HIS A 249 0.53 37.52 -2.67
#